data_AF-A0A2V7KZU2-F1
#
_entry.id   AF-A0A2V7KZU2-F1
#
_cell.length_a   1.000
_cell.length_b   1.000
_cell.length_c   1.000
_cell.angle_alpha   90.00
_cell.angle_beta   90.00
_cell.angle_gamma   90.00
#
_symmetry.space_group_name_H-M   'P 1'
#
loop_
_entity.id
_entity.type
_entity.pdbx_description
1 polymer ?
#
loop_
_entity_poly.entity_id
_entity_poly.type
_entity_poly.pdbx_seq_one_letter_code
_entity_poly.pdbx_strand_id
1 'polypeptide(L)'
;MRRGLALALLFLLGCSRSPVMDHEQLASERKQLHSLDAETALLDRIIATKHATPTFVHAHAEYLRRASHELAQQLGKARAEPGAEAELERLRADAARLEERFIARMLL
;
A
#
# COMPACT_ATOMS: atom_id res chain seq x y z
N MET A 1 -7.03 -46.77 -29.47
CA MET A 1 -7.44 -45.35 -29.37
C MET A 1 -7.32 -44.91 -27.92
N ARG A 2 -6.13 -44.45 -27.48
CA ARG A 2 -5.84 -44.07 -26.07
C ARG A 2 -4.78 -42.96 -26.05
N ARG A 3 -5.12 -41.77 -26.53
CA ARG A 3 -4.25 -40.58 -26.46
C ARG A 3 -5.15 -39.34 -26.39
N GLY A 4 -5.67 -39.01 -25.22
CA GLY A 4 -6.59 -37.89 -25.09
C GLY A 4 -6.78 -37.37 -23.67
N LEU A 5 -5.82 -37.56 -22.76
CA LEU A 5 -6.01 -37.22 -21.34
C LEU A 5 -4.74 -36.67 -20.66
N ALA A 6 -3.84 -36.03 -21.43
CA ALA A 6 -2.57 -35.52 -20.90
C ALA A 6 -2.42 -33.98 -20.95
N LEU A 7 -3.42 -33.24 -21.46
CA LEU A 7 -3.26 -31.80 -21.71
C LEU A 7 -4.05 -30.87 -20.76
N ALA A 8 -4.62 -31.37 -19.66
CA ALA A 8 -5.47 -30.59 -18.77
C ALA A 8 -4.80 -30.11 -17.46
N LEU A 9 -3.54 -30.48 -17.19
CA LEU A 9 -2.87 -30.22 -15.91
C LEU A 9 -1.89 -29.03 -15.90
N LEU A 10 -1.70 -28.33 -17.03
CA LEU A 10 -0.69 -27.26 -17.13
C LEU A 10 -1.17 -25.84 -16.77
N PHE A 11 -2.44 -25.65 -16.39
CA PHE A 11 -2.99 -24.31 -16.07
C PHE A 11 -3.10 -23.97 -14.57
N LEU A 12 -2.58 -24.82 -13.67
CA LEU A 12 -2.64 -24.58 -12.21
C LEU A 12 -1.39 -23.92 -11.61
N LEU A 13 -0.40 -23.54 -12.42
CA LEU A 13 0.77 -22.76 -11.97
C LEU A 13 0.56 -21.25 -12.20
N GLY A 14 -0.61 -20.75 -11.82
CA GLY A 14 -0.81 -19.34 -11.53
C GLY A 14 -0.02 -18.96 -10.27
N CYS A 15 1.31 -18.99 -10.37
CA CYS A 15 2.20 -18.46 -9.36
C CYS A 15 1.89 -16.98 -9.21
N SER A 16 1.09 -16.64 -8.20
CA SER A 16 1.07 -15.30 -7.60
C SER A 16 2.47 -15.06 -7.04
N ARG A 17 3.39 -14.65 -7.93
CA ARG A 17 4.76 -14.36 -7.57
C ARG A 17 4.73 -13.00 -6.88
N SER A 18 4.76 -13.02 -5.54
CA SER A 18 5.04 -11.84 -4.73
C SER A 18 6.19 -11.05 -5.36
N PRO A 19 6.03 -9.73 -5.59
CA PRO A 19 7.10 -8.93 -6.16
C PRO A 19 8.30 -8.97 -5.20
N VAL A 20 9.47 -9.33 -5.73
CA VAL A 20 10.74 -9.18 -5.01
C VAL A 20 11.18 -7.74 -5.20
N MET A 21 11.47 -7.07 -4.10
CA MET A 21 11.82 -5.66 -4.05
C MET A 21 13.31 -5.50 -3.76
N ASP A 22 13.97 -4.73 -4.61
CA ASP A 22 15.33 -4.26 -4.36
C ASP A 22 15.35 -2.97 -3.53
N HIS A 23 16.54 -2.53 -3.12
CA HIS A 23 16.70 -1.30 -2.35
C HIS A 23 16.16 -0.04 -3.06
N GLU A 24 16.25 0.05 -4.39
CA GLU A 24 15.76 1.22 -5.14
C GLU A 24 14.23 1.28 -5.08
N GLN A 25 13.58 0.14 -5.29
CA GLN A 25 12.14 0.00 -5.17
C GLN A 25 11.67 0.31 -3.74
N LEU A 26 12.35 -0.21 -2.71
CA LEU A 26 12.03 0.13 -1.31
C LEU A 26 12.20 1.62 -1.02
N ALA A 27 13.23 2.27 -1.58
CA ALA A 27 13.41 3.71 -1.46
C ALA A 27 12.29 4.51 -2.17
N SER A 28 11.81 4.01 -3.31
CA SER A 28 10.66 4.59 -4.02
C SER A 28 9.39 4.49 -3.18
N GLU A 29 9.08 3.31 -2.65
CA GLU A 29 7.92 3.11 -1.77
C GLU A 29 7.99 3.94 -0.49
N ARG A 30 9.20 4.10 0.08
CA ARG A 30 9.42 5.00 1.22
C ARG A 30 9.09 6.45 0.89
N LYS A 31 9.48 6.94 -0.30
CA LYS A 31 9.11 8.29 -0.75
C LYS A 31 7.59 8.43 -0.91
N GLN A 32 6.93 7.41 -1.46
CA GLN A 32 5.48 7.38 -1.57
C GLN A 32 4.80 7.44 -0.21
N LEU A 33 5.27 6.63 0.76
CA LEU A 33 4.77 6.67 2.14
C LEU A 33 4.92 8.06 2.76
N HIS A 34 6.08 8.72 2.59
CA HIS A 34 6.30 10.08 3.06
C HIS A 34 5.38 11.10 2.36
N SER A 35 5.10 10.95 1.07
CA SER A 35 4.14 11.80 0.35
C SER A 35 2.75 11.68 0.97
N LEU A 36 2.29 10.46 1.21
CA LEU A 36 0.97 10.21 1.82
C LEU A 36 0.88 10.80 3.23
N ASP A 37 1.90 10.66 4.06
CA ASP A 37 1.92 11.27 5.40
C ASP A 37 1.91 12.81 5.33
N ALA A 38 2.67 13.40 4.40
CA ALA A 38 2.68 14.84 4.19
C ALA A 38 1.33 15.38 3.69
N GLU A 39 0.69 14.69 2.75
CA GLU A 39 -0.65 15.03 2.26
C GLU A 39 -1.71 14.91 3.36
N THR A 40 -1.57 13.91 4.24
CA THR A 40 -2.42 13.78 5.44
C THR A 40 -2.30 15.01 6.33
N ALA A 41 -1.07 15.43 6.63
CA ALA A 41 -0.83 16.62 7.45
C ALA A 41 -1.34 17.90 6.77
N LEU A 42 -1.31 17.98 5.43
CA LEU A 42 -1.89 19.08 4.67
C LEU A 42 -3.41 19.11 4.80
N LEU A 43 -4.08 17.96 4.64
CA LEU A 43 -5.53 17.84 4.80
C LEU A 43 -5.97 18.29 6.21
N ASP A 44 -5.21 17.91 7.25
CA ASP A 44 -5.48 18.34 8.63
C ASP A 44 -5.47 19.86 8.79
N ARG A 45 -4.49 20.53 8.16
CA ARG A 45 -4.42 22.00 8.15
C ARG A 45 -5.59 22.61 7.37
N ILE A 46 -5.96 22.01 6.25
CA ILE A 46 -7.09 22.47 5.44
C ILE A 46 -8.41 22.36 6.23
N ILE A 47 -8.62 21.25 6.95
CA ILE A 47 -9.78 21.07 7.83
C ILE A 47 -9.78 22.13 8.94
N ALA A 48 -8.63 22.34 9.59
CA ALA A 48 -8.50 23.29 10.69
C ALA A 48 -8.79 24.75 10.27
N THR A 49 -8.46 25.11 9.04
CA THR A 49 -8.71 26.47 8.50
C THR A 49 -10.16 26.70 8.03
N LYS A 50 -11.01 25.68 8.00
CA LYS A 50 -12.45 25.75 7.63
C LYS A 50 -12.74 26.36 6.25
N HIS A 51 -11.74 26.42 5.37
CA HIS A 51 -11.88 26.97 4.01
C HIS A 51 -12.22 25.92 2.94
N ALA A 52 -12.16 24.63 3.27
CA ALA A 52 -12.55 23.56 2.36
C ALA A 52 -14.03 23.20 2.47
N THR A 53 -14.61 22.79 1.34
CA THR A 53 -15.96 22.24 1.33
C THR A 53 -15.98 20.85 1.97
N PRO A 54 -17.10 20.45 2.62
CA PRO A 54 -17.23 19.10 3.17
C PRO A 54 -17.00 18.01 2.11
N THR A 55 -17.46 18.23 0.88
CA THR A 55 -17.26 17.31 -0.25
C THR A 55 -15.78 17.12 -0.57
N PHE A 56 -14.99 18.19 -0.60
CA PHE A 56 -13.55 18.09 -0.82
C PHE A 56 -12.88 17.29 0.29
N VAL A 57 -13.17 17.63 1.55
CA VAL A 57 -12.58 16.96 2.71
C VAL A 57 -12.87 15.46 2.68
N HIS A 58 -14.13 15.08 2.43
CA HIS A 58 -14.54 13.69 2.38
C HIS A 58 -13.88 12.92 1.23
N ALA A 59 -13.94 13.47 0.01
CA ALA A 59 -13.36 12.80 -1.16
C ALA A 59 -11.84 12.63 -1.03
N HIS A 60 -11.15 13.64 -0.48
CA HIS A 60 -9.70 13.58 -0.32
C HIS A 60 -9.28 12.66 0.83
N ALA A 61 -10.02 12.64 1.95
CA ALA A 61 -9.81 11.66 3.01
C ALA A 61 -9.99 10.22 2.52
N GLU A 62 -11.02 9.95 1.72
CA GLU A 62 -11.24 8.63 1.11
C GLU A 62 -10.12 8.24 0.14
N TYR A 63 -9.60 9.19 -0.65
CA TYR A 63 -8.44 8.97 -1.50
C TYR A 63 -7.21 8.55 -0.67
N LEU A 64 -6.85 9.32 0.36
CA LEU A 64 -5.67 9.03 1.17
C LEU A 64 -5.82 7.71 1.95
N ARG A 65 -7.02 7.40 2.44
CA ARG A 65 -7.35 6.11 3.05
C ARG A 65 -7.11 4.96 2.08
N ARG A 66 -7.61 5.08 0.85
CA ARG A 66 -7.43 4.03 -0.18
C ARG A 66 -5.96 3.87 -0.56
N ALA A 67 -5.26 4.96 -0.81
CA ALA A 67 -3.86 4.95 -1.21
C ALA A 67 -2.95 4.35 -0.12
N SER A 68 -3.19 4.69 1.15
CA SER A 68 -2.45 4.11 2.28
C SER A 68 -2.73 2.62 2.44
N HIS A 69 -3.99 2.19 2.33
CA HIS A 69 -4.37 0.78 2.35
C HIS A 69 -3.73 -0.02 1.20
N GLU A 70 -3.76 0.51 -0.02
CA GLU A 70 -3.16 -0.15 -1.19
C GLU A 70 -1.65 -0.32 -1.02
N LEU A 71 -0.96 0.73 -0.52
CA LEU A 71 0.47 0.67 -0.22
C LEU A 71 0.79 -0.40 0.85
N ALA A 72 0.03 -0.41 1.96
CA ALA A 72 0.20 -1.41 3.02
C ALA A 72 -0.03 -2.84 2.51
N GLN A 73 -1.05 -3.06 1.67
CA GLN A 73 -1.33 -4.35 1.04
C GLN A 73 -0.21 -4.79 0.07
N GLN A 74 0.31 -3.87 -0.73
CA GLN A 74 1.41 -4.14 -1.65
C GLN A 74 2.66 -4.56 -0.87
N LEU A 75 3.06 -3.78 0.14
CA LEU A 75 4.21 -4.07 0.99
C LEU A 75 4.03 -5.38 1.76
N GLY A 76 2.83 -5.67 2.26
CA GLY A 76 2.51 -6.93 2.94
C GLY A 76 2.70 -8.17 2.07
N LYS A 77 2.52 -8.04 0.75
CA LYS A 77 2.69 -9.15 -0.21
C LYS A 77 4.09 -9.23 -0.81
N ALA A 78 4.89 -8.19 -0.68
CA ALA A 78 6.24 -8.12 -1.24
C ALA A 78 7.22 -9.09 -0.56
N ARG A 79 8.35 -9.34 -1.20
CA ARG A 79 9.53 -9.96 -0.58
C ARG A 79 10.71 -9.05 -0.82
N ALA A 80 11.68 -9.03 0.07
CA ALA A 80 12.91 -8.28 -0.15
C ALA A 80 13.93 -9.16 -0.89
N GLU A 81 14.84 -8.54 -1.63
CA GLU A 81 16.09 -9.17 -2.02
C GLU A 81 17.00 -9.42 -0.78
N PRO A 82 17.98 -10.33 -0.87
CA PRO A 82 18.92 -10.58 0.22
C PRO A 82 19.66 -9.31 0.65
N GLY A 83 19.54 -8.92 1.92
CA GLY A 83 20.14 -7.71 2.49
C GLY A 83 19.16 -6.54 2.66
N ALA A 84 17.98 -6.60 2.05
CA ALA A 84 16.95 -5.56 2.11
C ALA A 84 15.78 -5.89 3.06
N GLU A 85 15.81 -7.03 3.74
CA GLU A 85 14.70 -7.53 4.57
C GLU A 85 14.34 -6.56 5.70
N ALA A 86 15.34 -6.06 6.43
CA ALA A 86 15.12 -5.14 7.53
C ALA A 86 14.54 -3.80 7.05
N GLU A 87 14.83 -3.39 5.81
CA GLU A 87 14.25 -2.20 5.22
C GLU A 87 12.79 -2.39 4.87
N LEU A 88 12.44 -3.52 4.24
CA LEU A 88 11.06 -3.88 3.96
C LEU A 88 10.22 -4.00 5.24
N GLU A 89 10.74 -4.63 6.30
CA GLU A 89 10.02 -4.76 7.57
C GLU A 89 9.75 -3.41 8.24
N ARG A 90 10.73 -2.49 8.23
CA ARG A 90 10.50 -1.12 8.72
C ARG A 90 9.42 -0.43 7.90
N LEU A 91 9.50 -0.53 6.58
CA LEU A 91 8.55 0.12 5.69
C LEU A 91 7.12 -0.43 5.86
N ARG A 92 6.98 -1.75 6.07
CA ARG A 92 5.70 -2.39 6.44
C ARG A 92 5.14 -1.84 7.73
N ALA A 93 5.97 -1.75 8.77
CA ALA A 93 5.54 -1.22 10.06
C ALA A 93 5.11 0.24 9.94
N ASP A 94 5.82 1.04 9.14
CA ASP A 94 5.52 2.46 8.93
C ASP A 94 4.20 2.63 8.14
N ALA A 95 3.99 1.81 7.10
CA ALA A 95 2.75 1.80 6.32
C ALA A 95 1.54 1.38 7.16
N ALA A 96 1.67 0.34 8.00
CA ALA A 96 0.61 -0.10 8.89
C ALA A 96 0.21 0.99 9.88
N ARG A 97 1.19 1.71 10.48
CA ARG A 97 0.90 2.83 11.39
C ARG A 97 0.18 3.98 10.69
N LEU A 98 0.52 4.26 9.43
CA LEU A 98 -0.19 5.29 8.66
C LEU A 98 -1.64 4.87 8.38
N GLU A 99 -1.87 3.62 7.98
CA GLU A 99 -3.20 3.07 7.76
C GLU A 99 -4.06 3.10 9.03
N GLU A 100 -3.51 2.66 10.17
CA GLU A 100 -4.20 2.69 11.47
C GLU A 100 -4.61 4.12 11.86
N ARG A 101 -3.75 5.12 11.64
CA ARG A 101 -4.07 6.54 11.86
C ARG A 101 -5.27 6.99 11.02
N PHE A 102 -5.38 6.54 9.77
CA PHE A 102 -6.52 6.86 8.91
C PHE A 102 -7.80 6.19 9.40
N ILE A 103 -7.74 4.90 9.74
CA ILE A 103 -8.90 4.17 10.27
C ILE A 103 -9.42 4.84 11.54
N ALA A 104 -8.53 5.13 12.49
CA ALA A 104 -8.90 5.80 13.73
C ALA A 104 -9.58 7.16 13.49
N ARG A 105 -9.13 7.90 12.47
CA ARG A 105 -9.65 9.24 12.17
C ARG A 105 -11.01 9.24 11.47
N MET A 106 -11.30 8.20 10.69
CA MET A 106 -12.60 8.05 10.01
C MET A 106 -13.72 7.56 10.95
N LEU A 107 -13.36 7.02 12.11
CA LEU A 107 -14.30 6.54 13.12
C LEU A 107 -14.68 7.60 14.16
N LEU A 108 -14.05 8.78 14.11
CA LEU A 108 -14.33 9.95 14.96
C LEU A 108 -15.24 10.95 14.23
#